data_AF-A0A6J4QRU4-F1
#
_entry.id   AF-A0A6J4QRU4-F1
#
_cell.length_a   1.000
_cell.length_b   1.000
_cell.length_c   1.000
_cell.angle_alpha   90.00
_cell.angle_beta   90.00
_cell.angle_gamma   90.00
#
_symmetry.space_group_name_H-M   'P 1'
#
loop_
_entity.id
_entity.type
_entity.pdbx_description
1 polymer ?
#
loop_
_entity_poly.entity_id
_entity_poly.type
_entity_poly.pdbx_seq_one_letter_code
_entity_poly.pdbx_strand_id
1 'polypeptide(L)'
;GERYSTLDFEEAVMVAVDSSEPDLDDGRVGREHYDFIHETFAGAGDKLKIFVIHHHLIPIPGTGRERNIIYDAGDVLELLADTEVDLVLSGHKHVPYSWKLEDMFIVNAGTASTTRLRGNTRPCYNIIEIEDGRVMVFRKYPFKDRELIVDFDSATHQYRHYEQPQGEGGSANSRERRTIS
;
A
#
# COMPACT_ATOMS: atom_id res chain seq x y z
N GLY A 1 17.71 10.46 -12.44
CA GLY A 1 17.09 11.61 -11.76
C GLY A 1 17.18 11.37 -10.28
N GLU A 2 16.56 12.24 -9.48
CA GLU A 2 16.34 11.95 -8.06
C GLU A 2 15.48 10.68 -7.93
N ARG A 3 15.88 9.74 -7.07
CA ARG A 3 15.24 8.42 -6.92
C ARG A 3 14.21 8.39 -5.79
N TYR A 4 13.89 9.54 -5.21
CA TYR A 4 12.90 9.69 -4.16
C TYR A 4 12.25 11.08 -4.23
N SER A 5 11.12 11.23 -3.56
CA SER A 5 10.47 12.52 -3.36
C SER A 5 9.65 12.54 -2.08
N THR A 6 9.46 13.73 -1.51
CA THR A 6 8.62 13.95 -0.33
C THR A 6 7.51 14.92 -0.66
N LEU A 7 6.29 14.60 -0.22
CA LEU A 7 5.16 15.52 -0.19
C LEU A 7 4.75 15.72 1.27
N ASP A 8 4.73 16.97 1.70
CA ASP A 8 4.32 17.36 3.04
C ASP A 8 2.95 18.06 2.98
N PHE A 9 1.95 17.42 3.57
CA PHE A 9 0.58 17.92 3.68
C PHE A 9 0.33 18.42 5.11
N GLU A 10 -0.83 19.01 5.34
CA GLU A 10 -1.21 19.45 6.69
C GLU A 10 -1.29 18.26 7.66
N GLU A 11 -1.98 17.19 7.26
CA GLU A 11 -2.26 16.01 8.10
C GLU A 11 -1.36 14.79 7.82
N ALA A 12 -0.52 14.83 6.77
CA ALA A 12 0.25 13.68 6.32
C ALA A 12 1.61 14.05 5.75
N VAL A 13 2.59 13.15 5.87
CA VAL A 13 3.82 13.17 5.09
C VAL A 13 3.86 11.93 4.19
N MET A 14 4.30 12.12 2.95
CA MET A 14 4.41 11.04 1.98
C MET A 14 5.83 10.98 1.42
N VAL A 15 6.46 9.82 1.51
CA VAL A 15 7.77 9.53 0.90
C VAL A 15 7.59 8.52 -0.21
N ALA A 16 7.96 8.89 -1.44
CA ALA A 16 7.95 8.01 -2.59
C ALA A 16 9.37 7.63 -2.99
N VAL A 17 9.62 6.35 -3.27
CA VAL A 17 10.94 5.84 -3.69
C VAL A 17 10.86 5.07 -5.00
N ASP A 18 11.78 5.38 -5.90
CA ASP A 18 11.97 4.67 -7.17
C ASP A 18 12.70 3.34 -6.96
N SER A 19 11.89 2.31 -6.77
CA SER A 19 12.36 0.93 -6.63
C SER A 19 12.87 0.28 -7.93
N SER A 20 12.88 0.94 -9.09
CA SER A 20 13.22 0.29 -10.35
C SER A 20 14.72 0.05 -10.50
N GLU A 21 15.13 -1.14 -10.96
CA GLU A 21 16.51 -1.37 -11.36
C GLU A 21 16.64 -1.26 -12.89
N PRO A 22 17.62 -0.50 -13.41
CA PRO A 22 17.82 -0.39 -14.85
C PRO A 22 17.93 -1.77 -15.51
N ASP A 23 17.16 -1.95 -16.58
CA ASP A 23 17.12 -3.17 -17.39
C ASP A 23 16.60 -4.45 -16.69
N LEU A 24 16.07 -4.35 -15.46
CA LEU A 24 15.53 -5.46 -14.69
C LEU A 24 14.04 -5.26 -14.33
N ASP A 25 13.30 -6.37 -14.28
CA ASP A 25 11.91 -6.40 -13.76
C ASP A 25 11.86 -6.47 -12.22
N ASP A 26 13.01 -6.65 -11.58
CA ASP A 26 13.16 -6.66 -10.13
C ASP A 26 13.35 -5.23 -9.59
N GLY A 27 13.17 -5.09 -8.29
CA GLY A 27 13.34 -3.80 -7.63
C GLY A 27 14.22 -3.84 -6.41
N ARG A 28 14.64 -2.65 -5.98
CA ARG A 28 15.43 -2.42 -4.78
C ARG A 28 15.21 -0.98 -4.32
N VAL A 29 15.11 -0.77 -3.00
CA VAL A 29 15.16 0.60 -2.47
C VAL A 29 16.60 1.08 -2.49
N GLY A 30 17.53 0.35 -1.86
CA GLY A 30 18.94 0.73 -1.76
C GLY A 30 19.23 1.37 -0.41
N ARG A 31 20.29 0.90 0.25
CA ARG A 31 20.67 1.32 1.63
C ARG A 31 21.01 2.80 1.71
N GLU A 32 21.47 3.37 0.61
CA GLU A 32 21.77 4.80 0.46
C GLU A 32 20.54 5.70 0.67
N HIS A 33 19.32 5.14 0.63
CA HIS A 33 18.07 5.88 0.83
C HIS A 33 17.46 5.69 2.22
N TYR A 34 18.00 4.78 3.04
CA TYR A 34 17.39 4.42 4.32
C TYR A 34 17.43 5.55 5.33
N ASP A 35 18.59 6.22 5.46
CA ASP A 35 18.74 7.36 6.38
C ASP A 35 17.75 8.48 6.01
N PHE A 36 17.58 8.76 4.72
CA PHE A 36 16.61 9.74 4.24
C PHE A 36 15.17 9.37 4.61
N ILE A 37 14.76 8.12 4.37
CA ILE A 37 13.42 7.63 4.72
C ILE A 37 13.21 7.73 6.23
N HIS A 38 14.20 7.26 7.01
CA HIS A 38 14.17 7.28 8.46
C HIS A 38 14.03 8.70 9.00
N GLU A 39 14.92 9.60 8.62
CA GLU A 39 14.94 11.00 9.09
C GLU A 39 13.65 11.73 8.72
N THR A 40 13.11 11.48 7.52
CA THR A 40 11.86 12.11 7.07
C THR A 40 10.68 11.67 7.93
N PHE A 41 10.51 10.36 8.17
CA PHE A 41 9.39 9.85 8.95
C PHE A 41 9.56 10.10 10.46
N ALA A 42 10.79 10.00 11.00
CA ALA A 42 11.07 10.34 12.39
C ALA A 42 10.82 11.83 12.69
N GLY A 43 11.01 12.70 11.69
CA GLY A 43 10.72 14.13 11.78
C GLY A 43 9.25 14.51 11.56
N ALA A 44 8.37 13.56 11.25
CA ALA A 44 6.99 13.84 10.85
C ALA A 44 6.04 14.16 12.02
N GLY A 45 6.45 13.90 13.26
CA GLY A 45 5.61 14.06 14.44
C GLY A 45 4.36 13.17 14.38
N ASP A 46 3.21 13.74 14.71
CA ASP A 46 1.92 13.03 14.76
C ASP A 46 1.19 12.97 13.40
N LYS A 47 1.84 13.41 12.31
CA LYS A 47 1.25 13.32 10.97
C LYS A 47 1.15 11.87 10.53
N LEU A 48 0.15 11.59 9.69
CA LEU A 48 0.05 10.30 9.00
C LEU A 48 1.27 10.08 8.09
N LYS A 49 1.96 8.95 8.25
CA LYS A 49 3.18 8.62 7.50
C LYS A 49 2.83 7.64 6.38
N ILE A 50 3.05 8.07 5.13
CA ILE A 50 2.73 7.28 3.94
C ILE A 50 4.01 6.98 3.16
N PHE A 51 4.29 5.70 2.92
CA PHE A 51 5.37 5.26 2.04
C PHE A 51 4.83 4.78 0.70
N VAL A 52 5.47 5.17 -0.40
CA VAL A 52 5.03 4.82 -1.76
C VAL A 52 6.16 4.16 -2.53
N ILE A 53 5.86 3.00 -3.11
CA ILE A 53 6.82 2.21 -3.87
C ILE A 53 6.13 1.53 -5.06
N HIS A 54 6.84 1.22 -6.15
CA HIS A 54 6.21 0.49 -7.26
C HIS A 54 6.16 -1.02 -6.99
N HIS A 55 7.30 -1.62 -6.68
CA HIS A 55 7.44 -3.04 -6.37
C HIS A 55 6.92 -3.33 -4.95
N HIS A 56 6.10 -4.37 -4.81
CA HIS A 56 5.46 -4.76 -3.56
C HIS A 56 6.48 -5.31 -2.54
N LEU A 57 6.29 -4.97 -1.26
CA LEU A 57 7.17 -5.43 -0.16
C LEU A 57 6.83 -6.84 0.33
N ILE A 58 5.58 -7.28 0.13
CA ILE A 58 5.03 -8.53 0.68
C ILE A 58 4.33 -9.31 -0.42
N PRO A 59 4.41 -10.66 -0.45
CA PRO A 59 3.72 -11.47 -1.44
C PRO A 59 2.23 -11.14 -1.59
N ILE A 60 1.75 -11.13 -2.83
CA ILE A 60 0.34 -10.84 -3.13
C ILE A 60 -0.40 -12.16 -3.39
N PRO A 61 -1.42 -12.52 -2.58
CA PRO A 61 -2.15 -13.77 -2.75
C PRO A 61 -2.81 -13.94 -4.12
N GLY A 62 -2.84 -15.19 -4.60
CA GLY A 62 -3.46 -15.54 -5.88
C GLY A 62 -2.61 -15.19 -7.12
N THR A 63 -1.34 -14.80 -6.95
CA THR A 63 -0.46 -14.41 -8.07
C THR A 63 0.52 -15.48 -8.55
N GLY A 64 0.45 -16.69 -7.97
CA GLY A 64 1.31 -17.84 -8.30
C GLY A 64 2.65 -17.78 -7.59
N ARG A 65 3.73 -18.25 -8.24
CA ARG A 65 5.08 -18.17 -7.69
C ARG A 65 5.50 -16.70 -7.56
N GLU A 66 5.94 -16.33 -6.36
CA GLU A 66 6.38 -14.98 -6.06
C GLU A 66 7.58 -14.55 -6.91
N ARG A 67 7.54 -13.29 -7.38
CA ARG A 67 8.56 -12.63 -8.20
C ARG A 67 8.44 -11.11 -8.00
N ASN A 68 9.49 -10.33 -8.16
CA ASN A 68 9.43 -8.86 -8.19
C ASN A 68 9.08 -8.21 -6.83
N ILE A 69 9.20 -8.95 -5.73
CA ILE A 69 9.40 -8.32 -4.40
C ILE A 69 10.80 -7.71 -4.43
N ILE A 70 10.96 -6.51 -3.85
CA ILE A 70 12.27 -5.87 -3.82
C ILE A 70 13.30 -6.71 -3.06
N TYR A 71 14.56 -6.66 -3.49
CA TYR A 71 15.62 -7.48 -2.91
C TYR A 71 15.86 -7.23 -1.42
N ASP A 72 15.65 -6.00 -0.97
CA ASP A 72 15.87 -5.52 0.38
C ASP A 72 14.55 -5.32 1.16
N ALA A 73 13.50 -6.05 0.80
CA ALA A 73 12.16 -5.89 1.39
C ALA A 73 12.14 -6.07 2.91
N GLY A 74 12.94 -6.99 3.45
CA GLY A 74 13.05 -7.20 4.90
C GLY A 74 13.59 -5.96 5.61
N ASP A 75 14.74 -5.45 5.16
CA ASP A 75 15.38 -4.24 5.69
C ASP A 75 14.43 -3.02 5.57
N VAL A 76 13.72 -2.89 4.45
CA VAL A 76 12.76 -1.80 4.24
C VAL A 76 11.55 -1.94 5.16
N LEU A 77 10.99 -3.14 5.33
CA LEU A 77 9.87 -3.36 6.25
C LEU A 77 10.26 -3.06 7.71
N GLU A 78 11.46 -3.44 8.13
CA GLU A 78 12.01 -3.11 9.45
C GLU A 78 12.12 -1.59 9.62
N LEU A 79 12.72 -0.89 8.65
CA LEU A 79 12.82 0.57 8.64
C LEU A 79 11.45 1.28 8.74
N LEU A 80 10.45 0.80 7.99
CA LEU A 80 9.12 1.39 7.99
C LEU A 80 8.38 1.13 9.31
N ALA A 81 8.56 -0.06 9.92
CA ALA A 81 8.02 -0.37 11.23
C ALA A 81 8.67 0.47 12.34
N ASP A 82 10.01 0.60 12.33
CA ASP A 82 10.77 1.40 13.30
C ASP A 82 10.40 2.89 13.28
N THR A 83 9.98 3.39 12.11
CA THR A 83 9.55 4.78 11.92
C THR A 83 8.04 4.96 12.03
N GLU A 84 7.31 3.91 12.43
CA GLU A 84 5.87 3.89 12.66
C GLU A 84 5.08 4.35 11.43
N VAL A 85 5.45 3.87 10.24
CA VAL A 85 4.73 4.19 9.00
C VAL A 85 3.34 3.56 9.02
N ASP A 86 2.31 4.38 8.80
CA ASP A 86 0.92 3.94 8.86
C ASP A 86 0.46 3.22 7.59
N LEU A 87 0.90 3.68 6.42
CA LEU A 87 0.37 3.26 5.14
C LEU A 87 1.45 3.11 4.07
N VAL A 88 1.54 1.92 3.47
CA VAL A 88 2.37 1.65 2.30
C VAL A 88 1.48 1.47 1.07
N LEU A 89 1.81 2.20 0.00
CA LEU A 89 1.13 2.10 -1.29
C LEU A 89 2.06 1.45 -2.32
N SER A 90 1.62 0.32 -2.89
CA SER A 90 2.37 -0.41 -3.91
C SER A 90 1.57 -0.75 -5.17
N GLY A 91 2.26 -1.21 -6.22
CA GLY A 91 1.65 -1.60 -7.49
C GLY A 91 2.26 -2.85 -8.12
N HIS A 92 2.71 -2.72 -9.38
CA HIS A 92 3.43 -3.72 -10.16
C HIS A 92 2.65 -5.02 -10.53
N LYS A 93 2.05 -5.75 -9.58
CA LYS A 93 1.36 -7.03 -9.85
C LYS A 93 -0.02 -6.91 -10.48
N HIS A 94 -0.60 -5.70 -10.49
CA HIS A 94 -1.95 -5.42 -10.98
C HIS A 94 -3.05 -6.25 -10.28
N VAL A 95 -2.82 -6.64 -9.03
CA VAL A 95 -3.79 -7.38 -8.21
C VAL A 95 -4.06 -6.57 -6.95
N PRO A 96 -5.28 -6.04 -6.77
CA PRO A 96 -5.60 -5.26 -5.58
C PRO A 96 -5.60 -6.16 -4.34
N TYR A 97 -4.87 -5.77 -3.31
CA TYR A 97 -4.83 -6.48 -2.04
C TYR A 97 -4.45 -5.52 -0.91
N SER A 98 -4.87 -5.82 0.32
CA SER A 98 -4.42 -5.08 1.50
C SER A 98 -4.02 -6.05 2.62
N TRP A 99 -2.88 -5.75 3.23
CA TRP A 99 -2.36 -6.43 4.42
C TRP A 99 -2.35 -5.46 5.60
N LYS A 100 -2.56 -5.97 6.81
CA LYS A 100 -2.11 -5.31 8.04
C LYS A 100 -0.86 -6.05 8.52
N LEU A 101 0.24 -5.33 8.73
CA LEU A 101 1.46 -5.82 9.34
C LEU A 101 1.77 -4.91 10.52
N GLU A 102 1.72 -5.45 11.74
CA GLU A 102 1.72 -4.62 12.96
C GLU A 102 0.62 -3.56 12.88
N ASP A 103 0.93 -2.28 13.01
CA ASP A 103 -0.02 -1.16 12.85
C ASP A 103 0.03 -0.51 11.46
N MET A 104 0.89 -1.01 10.57
CA MET A 104 1.02 -0.55 9.20
C MET A 104 0.07 -1.30 8.25
N PHE A 105 -0.64 -0.55 7.41
CA PHE A 105 -1.39 -1.10 6.29
C PHE A 105 -0.57 -1.07 5.00
N ILE A 106 -0.45 -2.21 4.32
CA ILE A 106 0.20 -2.31 3.01
C ILE A 106 -0.87 -2.56 1.96
N VAL A 107 -1.12 -1.56 1.12
CA VAL A 107 -2.16 -1.58 0.09
C VAL A 107 -1.52 -1.64 -1.29
N ASN A 108 -1.74 -2.76 -1.96
CA ASN A 108 -1.38 -2.92 -3.36
C ASN A 108 -2.55 -2.50 -4.25
N ALA A 109 -2.33 -1.54 -5.13
CA ALA A 109 -3.30 -1.14 -6.14
C ALA A 109 -3.42 -2.18 -7.27
N GLY A 110 -4.57 -2.20 -7.93
CA GLY A 110 -4.74 -2.91 -9.19
C GLY A 110 -4.05 -2.19 -10.34
N THR A 111 -4.78 -2.00 -11.43
CA THR A 111 -4.34 -1.13 -12.52
C THR A 111 -5.55 -0.46 -13.15
N ALA A 112 -5.46 0.83 -13.46
CA ALA A 112 -6.56 1.56 -14.11
C ALA A 112 -6.54 1.46 -15.64
N SER A 113 -5.37 1.14 -16.22
CA SER A 113 -5.07 1.47 -17.62
C SER A 113 -4.63 0.27 -18.47
N THR A 114 -4.70 -0.95 -17.95
CA THR A 114 -4.43 -2.15 -18.75
C THR A 114 -5.40 -3.29 -18.44
N THR A 115 -5.64 -4.12 -19.45
CA THR A 115 -6.36 -5.39 -19.35
C THR A 115 -5.44 -6.57 -19.06
N ARG A 116 -4.11 -6.33 -18.93
CA ARG A 116 -3.14 -7.34 -18.47
C ARG A 116 -3.31 -7.58 -16.97
N LEU A 117 -4.37 -8.29 -16.64
CA LEU A 117 -4.83 -8.60 -15.30
C LEU A 117 -4.38 -10.03 -14.94
N ARG A 118 -4.11 -10.26 -13.66
CA ARG A 118 -3.80 -11.60 -13.13
C ARG A 118 -4.97 -12.11 -12.29
N GLY A 119 -5.30 -13.38 -12.43
CA GLY A 119 -6.51 -13.95 -11.83
C GLY A 119 -7.78 -13.35 -12.44
N ASN A 120 -8.87 -13.34 -11.67
CA ASN A 120 -10.18 -12.83 -12.12
C ASN A 120 -10.39 -11.33 -11.78
N THR A 121 -9.31 -10.55 -11.73
CA THR A 121 -9.31 -9.14 -11.32
C THR A 121 -9.86 -8.24 -12.43
N ARG A 122 -10.36 -7.05 -12.07
CA ARG A 122 -10.84 -6.00 -12.98
C ARG A 122 -9.99 -4.75 -12.81
N PRO A 123 -9.87 -3.88 -13.83
CA PRO A 123 -9.14 -2.63 -13.68
C PRO A 123 -9.72 -1.80 -12.52
N CYS A 124 -8.86 -1.34 -11.62
CA CYS A 124 -9.24 -0.56 -10.45
C CYS A 124 -8.07 0.29 -9.94
N TYR A 125 -8.38 1.32 -9.17
CA TYR A 125 -7.45 2.18 -8.46
C TYR A 125 -7.91 2.40 -7.02
N ASN A 126 -7.05 2.97 -6.19
CA ASN A 126 -7.41 3.35 -4.82
C ASN A 126 -7.79 4.83 -4.74
N ILE A 127 -8.74 5.14 -3.86
CA ILE A 127 -9.04 6.49 -3.39
C ILE A 127 -8.76 6.46 -1.89
N ILE A 128 -7.95 7.39 -1.41
CA ILE A 128 -7.60 7.49 0.01
C ILE A 128 -8.18 8.80 0.51
N GLU A 129 -8.96 8.72 1.57
CA GLU A 129 -9.53 9.87 2.27
C GLU A 129 -8.94 9.90 3.67
N ILE A 130 -8.50 11.09 4.09
CA ILE A 130 -7.90 11.36 5.39
C ILE A 130 -8.71 12.51 5.99
N GLU A 131 -9.21 12.33 7.21
CA GLU A 131 -9.97 13.34 7.94
C GLU A 131 -9.78 13.09 9.44
N ASP A 132 -9.24 14.07 10.17
CA ASP A 132 -9.09 14.04 11.64
C ASP A 132 -8.35 12.78 12.14
N GLY A 133 -7.27 12.39 11.46
CA GLY A 133 -6.47 11.19 11.80
C GLY A 133 -7.11 9.86 11.39
N ARG A 134 -8.33 9.88 10.83
CA ARG A 134 -8.97 8.70 10.26
C ARG A 134 -8.63 8.54 8.79
N VAL A 135 -8.22 7.34 8.40
CA VAL A 135 -7.82 6.99 7.05
C VAL A 135 -8.75 5.94 6.48
N MET A 136 -9.40 6.27 5.37
CA MET A 136 -10.26 5.37 4.62
C MET A 136 -9.66 5.10 3.25
N VAL A 137 -9.34 3.84 2.99
CA VAL A 137 -8.88 3.38 1.69
C VAL A 137 -10.03 2.69 0.97
N PHE A 138 -10.39 3.24 -0.18
CA PHE A 138 -11.38 2.67 -1.07
C PHE A 138 -10.72 2.04 -2.28
N ARG A 139 -11.31 0.96 -2.78
CA ARG A 139 -11.07 0.43 -4.12
C ARG A 139 -12.15 0.94 -5.06
N LYS A 140 -11.76 1.49 -6.19
CA LYS A 140 -12.67 2.04 -7.18
C LYS A 140 -12.47 1.37 -8.53
N TYR A 141 -13.55 0.84 -9.07
CA TYR A 141 -13.60 0.41 -10.46
C TYR A 141 -14.04 1.61 -11.34
N PRO A 142 -13.47 1.78 -12.54
CA PRO A 142 -13.96 2.76 -13.50
C PRO A 142 -15.48 2.60 -13.69
N PHE A 143 -16.21 3.72 -13.63
CA PHE A 143 -17.66 3.80 -13.84
C PHE A 143 -18.57 3.05 -12.85
N LYS A 144 -18.04 2.54 -11.72
CA LYS A 144 -18.85 1.92 -10.64
C LYS A 144 -18.74 2.69 -9.32
N ASP A 145 -19.44 2.28 -8.28
CA ASP A 145 -19.21 2.81 -6.93
C ASP A 145 -17.85 2.41 -6.36
N ARG A 146 -17.40 3.14 -5.34
CA ARG A 146 -16.20 2.81 -4.57
C ARG A 146 -16.55 1.84 -3.44
N GLU A 147 -15.63 0.95 -3.12
CA GLU A 147 -15.77 -0.05 -2.06
C GLU A 147 -14.74 0.26 -0.97
N LEU A 148 -15.16 0.41 0.29
CA LEU A 148 -14.24 0.58 1.42
C LEU A 148 -13.50 -0.74 1.66
N ILE A 149 -12.16 -0.69 1.71
CA ILE A 149 -11.31 -1.87 1.92
C ILE A 149 -10.51 -1.81 3.23
N VAL A 150 -10.13 -0.61 3.68
CA VAL A 150 -9.45 -0.37 4.95
C VAL A 150 -9.99 0.92 5.54
N ASP A 151 -10.27 0.92 6.84
CA ASP A 151 -10.70 2.08 7.63
C ASP A 151 -9.95 2.00 8.95
N PHE A 152 -9.05 2.94 9.24
CA PHE A 152 -8.29 2.95 10.47
C PHE A 152 -8.07 4.35 11.02
N ASP A 153 -7.71 4.44 12.29
CA ASP A 153 -7.33 5.66 12.98
C ASP A 153 -5.82 5.59 13.27
N SER A 154 -5.05 6.57 12.79
CA SER A 154 -3.59 6.55 12.86
C SER A 154 -3.03 6.79 14.26
N ALA A 155 -3.84 7.32 15.20
CA ALA A 155 -3.40 7.58 16.56
C ALA A 155 -3.76 6.44 17.52
N THR A 156 -4.93 5.82 17.34
CA THR A 156 -5.45 4.76 18.22
C THR A 156 -5.24 3.35 17.66
N HIS A 157 -4.88 3.24 16.38
CA HIS A 157 -4.71 2.00 15.63
C HIS A 157 -5.99 1.13 15.55
N GLN A 158 -7.14 1.69 15.91
CA GLN A 158 -8.43 1.04 15.71
C GLN A 158 -8.71 0.91 14.22
N TYR A 159 -9.19 -0.26 13.77
CA TYR A 159 -9.39 -0.49 12.35
C TYR A 159 -10.54 -1.45 12.00
N ARG A 160 -10.99 -1.34 10.75
CA ARG A 160 -11.82 -2.31 10.03
C ARG A 160 -11.15 -2.66 8.72
N HIS A 161 -11.03 -3.95 8.45
CA HIS A 161 -10.40 -4.49 7.24
C HIS A 161 -11.36 -5.40 6.50
N TYR A 162 -11.63 -5.07 5.23
CA TYR A 162 -12.60 -5.76 4.39
C TYR A 162 -11.91 -6.50 3.25
N GLU A 163 -12.11 -7.82 3.17
CA GLU A 163 -11.64 -8.63 2.05
C GLU A 163 -12.82 -9.05 1.17
N GLN A 164 -12.61 -9.07 -0.16
CA GLN A 164 -13.50 -9.82 -1.06
C GLN A 164 -12.87 -11.17 -1.39
N PRO A 165 -13.66 -12.27 -1.38
CA PRO A 165 -13.17 -13.56 -1.84
C PRO A 165 -12.78 -13.45 -3.32
N GLN A 166 -11.54 -13.80 -3.64
CA GLN A 166 -11.09 -13.96 -5.02
C GLN A 166 -11.83 -15.16 -5.63
N GLY A 167 -12.84 -14.95 -6.49
CA GLY A 167 -13.39 -16.06 -7.28
C GLY A 167 -14.79 -15.96 -7.88
N GLU A 168 -15.73 -15.17 -7.37
CA GLU A 168 -17.12 -15.28 -7.84
C GLU A 168 -17.59 -14.05 -8.61
N GLY A 169 -17.90 -14.26 -9.90
CA GLY A 169 -18.46 -13.26 -10.81
C GLY A 169 -19.91 -12.87 -10.52
N GLY A 170 -20.33 -12.88 -9.26
CA GLY A 170 -21.66 -12.48 -8.80
C GLY A 170 -21.56 -11.44 -7.70
N SER A 171 -22.65 -10.71 -7.46
CA SER A 171 -22.85 -9.83 -6.31
C SER A 171 -22.51 -10.59 -5.01
N ALA A 172 -21.27 -10.46 -4.54
CA ALA A 172 -20.82 -11.00 -3.27
C ALA A 172 -20.67 -9.82 -2.32
N ASN A 173 -21.54 -9.75 -1.31
CA ASN A 173 -21.38 -8.84 -0.18
C ASN A 173 -19.96 -8.98 0.37
N SER A 174 -19.23 -7.87 0.52
CA SER A 174 -17.96 -7.85 1.24
C SER A 174 -18.16 -8.48 2.61
N ARG A 175 -17.28 -9.40 2.99
CA ARG A 175 -17.28 -9.97 4.34
C ARG A 175 -16.28 -9.16 5.16
N GLU A 176 -16.76 -8.51 6.21
CA GLU A 176 -15.89 -7.90 7.22
C GLU A 176 -15.07 -9.01 7.88
N ARG A 177 -13.74 -8.94 7.79
CA ARG A 177 -12.89 -10.04 8.24
C ARG A 177 -12.48 -9.92 9.70
N ARG A 178 -12.56 -8.72 10.30
CA ARG A 178 -12.33 -8.47 11.73
C ARG A 178 -12.63 -7.01 12.08
N THR A 179 -13.36 -6.82 13.17
CA THR A 179 -13.30 -5.64 14.02
C THR A 179 -12.44 -6.05 15.22
N ILE A 180 -11.30 -5.40 15.45
CA ILE A 180 -10.60 -5.54 16.73
C ILE A 180 -10.41 -4.12 17.26
N SER A 181 -11.09 -3.86 18.38
CA SER A 181 -10.96 -2.67 19.22
C SER A 181 -9.64 -2.67 19.97
#